data_AF-A0A3M1F2U3-F1
#
_entry.id   AF-A0A3M1F2U3-F1
#
_cell.length_a   1.000
_cell.length_b   1.000
_cell.length_c   1.000
_cell.angle_alpha   90.00
_cell.angle_beta   90.00
_cell.angle_gamma   90.00
#
_symmetry.space_group_name_H-M   'P 1'
#
loop_
_entity.id
_entity.type
_entity.pdbx_description
1 polymer ?
#
loop_
_entity_poly.entity_id
_entity_poly.type
_entity_poly.pdbx_seq_one_letter_code
_entity_poly.pdbx_strand_id
1 'polypeptide(L)'
;MSPTGYGVCRRAPQREGRTMRSPSLGRSCPAWVLLLLSVACAPAPPSDWDETRARIRAAFPEIPQISTAQLAQWMAAAPETVLLLDVRRPEEFVVSHIPGAHPAPTLEAALRWVARRRKGQRIVLYCSVGFRSSKMAKQLLDRGISGIHNLEGSIFAWANEGRPLTDGVKPVQRVHPFDERWGRLLDPRLWAWHPESPQGTRASRKAQEPSL
;
A
#
# COMPACT_ATOMS: atom_id res chain seq x y z
N MET A 1 48.54 37.55 44.14
CA MET A 1 49.28 37.17 45.37
C MET A 1 49.59 35.69 45.28
N SER A 2 50.88 35.37 45.10
CA SER A 2 51.46 34.04 45.33
C SER A 2 51.22 33.62 46.80
N PRO A 3 51.45 32.35 47.20
CA PRO A 3 52.83 31.87 47.31
C PRO A 3 53.08 30.36 47.06
N THR A 4 54.34 30.09 46.66
CA THR A 4 55.23 28.97 47.09
C THR A 4 54.73 27.52 46.96
N GLY A 5 55.38 26.59 46.25
CA GLY A 5 56.82 26.43 45.99
C GLY A 5 57.45 25.43 46.98
N TYR A 6 58.43 24.64 46.51
CA TYR A 6 59.24 23.61 47.18
C TYR A 6 58.66 22.17 47.17
N GLY A 7 59.39 21.12 46.84
CA GLY A 7 60.82 20.95 46.57
C GLY A 7 61.16 19.46 46.51
N VAL A 8 62.07 19.12 45.60
CA VAL A 8 62.51 17.79 45.14
C VAL A 8 63.45 17.07 46.11
N CYS A 9 63.42 15.73 46.17
CA CYS A 9 64.58 14.84 46.47
C CYS A 9 64.11 13.36 46.40
N ARG A 10 64.84 12.31 45.97
CA ARG A 10 66.06 12.05 45.19
C ARG A 10 66.11 10.50 44.99
N ARG A 11 66.56 10.07 43.80
CA ARG A 11 67.36 8.87 43.41
C ARG A 11 67.01 7.43 43.87
N ALA A 12 67.05 6.55 42.86
CA ALA A 12 67.12 5.08 42.85
C ALA A 12 68.40 4.53 43.54
N PRO A 13 68.58 3.19 43.76
CA PRO A 13 68.89 2.25 42.65
C PRO A 13 68.60 0.73 42.85
N GLN A 14 68.77 -0.03 41.75
CA GLN A 14 69.30 -1.42 41.57
C GLN A 14 68.62 -2.61 42.30
N ARG A 15 68.06 -3.62 41.60
CA ARG A 15 68.63 -4.75 40.81
C ARG A 15 68.89 -6.01 41.67
N GLU A 16 68.67 -7.17 41.04
CA GLU A 16 68.88 -8.57 41.48
C GLU A 16 67.61 -9.27 42.05
N GLY A 17 67.22 -10.47 41.62
CA GLY A 17 67.89 -11.44 40.77
C GLY A 17 66.97 -12.56 40.25
N ARG A 18 67.55 -13.30 39.29
CA ARG A 18 67.36 -14.72 38.91
C ARG A 18 66.38 -15.49 39.83
N THR A 19 65.43 -16.26 39.28
CA THR A 19 65.68 -17.66 38.90
C THR A 19 64.63 -18.22 37.93
N MET A 20 65.09 -19.16 37.10
CA MET A 20 64.33 -19.99 36.17
C MET A 20 63.33 -20.90 36.90
N ARG A 21 62.21 -21.22 36.22
CA ARG A 21 61.69 -22.60 36.03
C ARG A 21 60.44 -22.58 35.15
N SER A 22 60.57 -23.15 33.96
CA SER A 22 59.50 -23.79 33.18
C SER A 22 59.09 -25.12 33.85
N PRO A 23 58.19 -25.98 33.29
CA PRO A 23 57.15 -25.81 32.28
C PRO A 23 55.78 -26.40 32.75
N SER A 24 54.70 -26.24 32.00
CA SER A 24 53.78 -27.34 31.64
C SER A 24 52.61 -26.87 30.80
N LEU A 25 52.16 -27.79 29.95
CA LEU A 25 51.29 -27.65 28.79
C LEU A 25 49.89 -27.14 29.13
N GLY A 26 49.51 -26.00 28.55
CA GLY A 26 48.12 -25.59 28.38
C GLY A 26 47.66 -25.86 26.94
N ARG A 27 47.12 -27.06 26.69
CA ARG A 27 46.33 -27.34 25.49
C ARG A 27 45.06 -26.47 25.55
N SER A 28 44.83 -25.63 24.56
CA SER A 28 43.53 -25.02 24.35
C SER A 28 43.18 -25.11 22.87
N CYS A 29 42.18 -25.94 22.60
CA CYS A 29 41.54 -26.11 21.30
C CYS A 29 41.08 -24.73 20.77
N PRO A 30 41.38 -24.35 19.51
CA PRO A 30 40.70 -23.21 18.92
C PRO A 30 39.24 -23.63 18.72
N ALA A 31 38.37 -23.09 19.56
CA ALA A 31 36.94 -23.22 19.40
C ALA A 31 36.56 -22.65 18.04
N TRP A 32 35.96 -23.51 17.22
CA TRP A 32 35.29 -23.18 15.99
C TRP A 32 34.19 -22.15 16.27
N VAL A 33 34.50 -20.87 16.15
CA VAL A 33 33.45 -19.84 16.03
C VAL A 33 33.03 -19.82 14.57
N LEU A 34 32.15 -20.76 14.22
CA LEU A 34 31.28 -20.63 13.06
C LEU A 34 30.47 -19.35 13.29
N LEU A 35 30.90 -18.26 12.66
CA LEU A 35 30.12 -17.05 12.55
C LEU A 35 28.90 -17.41 11.69
N LEU A 36 27.82 -17.81 12.36
CA LEU A 36 26.50 -17.91 11.76
C LEU A 36 26.19 -16.51 11.22
N LEU A 37 26.39 -16.32 9.92
CA LEU A 37 25.72 -15.28 9.17
C LEU A 37 24.23 -15.58 9.30
N SER A 38 23.63 -15.05 10.36
CA SER A 38 22.20 -14.81 10.39
C SER A 38 21.94 -13.85 9.24
N VAL A 39 21.62 -14.42 8.08
CA VAL A 39 20.82 -13.72 7.09
C VAL A 39 19.48 -13.53 7.79
N ALA A 40 19.40 -12.46 8.60
CA ALA A 40 18.14 -11.89 8.98
C ALA A 40 17.48 -11.53 7.67
N CYS A 41 16.52 -12.35 7.25
CA CYS A 41 15.59 -12.00 6.21
C CYS A 41 14.86 -10.78 6.75
N ALA A 42 15.38 -9.58 6.44
CA ALA A 42 14.68 -8.36 6.74
C ALA A 42 13.36 -8.45 5.99
N PRO A 43 12.20 -8.37 6.67
CA PRO A 43 10.95 -8.30 5.95
C PRO A 43 11.02 -7.11 4.99
N ALA A 44 10.59 -7.32 3.74
CA ALA A 44 10.48 -6.24 2.78
C ALA A 44 9.76 -5.04 3.44
N PRO A 45 10.17 -3.79 3.17
CA PRO A 45 9.50 -2.62 3.74
C PRO A 45 7.99 -2.75 3.45
N PRO A 46 7.12 -2.50 4.44
CA PRO A 46 5.69 -2.71 4.26
C PRO A 46 5.24 -1.86 3.07
N SER A 47 4.80 -2.52 2.00
CA SER A 47 4.01 -1.84 0.98
C SER A 47 2.78 -1.28 1.70
N ASP A 48 2.50 0.01 1.55
CA ASP A 48 1.50 0.85 2.26
C ASP A 48 0.06 0.29 2.37
N TRP A 49 -0.20 -0.94 1.93
CA TRP A 49 -1.50 -1.59 1.90
C TRP A 49 -2.14 -1.78 3.27
N ASP A 50 -1.43 -2.33 4.25
CA ASP A 50 -2.02 -2.62 5.57
C ASP A 50 -2.40 -1.32 6.29
N GLU A 51 -1.52 -0.32 6.27
CA GLU A 51 -1.81 1.00 6.82
C GLU A 51 -2.95 1.68 6.06
N THR A 52 -2.95 1.62 4.72
CA THR A 52 -4.02 2.20 3.90
C THR A 52 -5.37 1.57 4.21
N ARG A 53 -5.45 0.25 4.32
CA ARG A 53 -6.67 -0.48 4.70
C ARG A 53 -7.11 -0.10 6.12
N ALA A 54 -6.19 -0.09 7.08
CA ALA A 54 -6.47 0.28 8.46
C ALA A 54 -7.05 1.70 8.54
N ARG A 55 -6.43 2.66 7.84
CA ARG A 55 -6.90 4.05 7.78
C ARG A 55 -8.28 4.18 7.14
N ILE A 56 -8.55 3.46 6.03
CA ILE A 56 -9.87 3.50 5.37
C ILE A 56 -10.94 2.90 6.29
N ARG A 57 -10.67 1.76 6.93
CA ARG A 57 -11.61 1.12 7.87
C ARG A 57 -11.89 2.03 9.07
N ALA A 58 -10.87 2.68 9.62
CA ALA A 58 -11.02 3.62 10.73
C ALA A 58 -11.82 4.87 10.34
N ALA A 59 -11.65 5.37 9.10
CA ALA A 59 -12.38 6.54 8.61
C ALA A 59 -13.84 6.25 8.23
N PHE A 60 -14.16 4.99 7.92
CA PHE A 60 -15.49 4.56 7.46
C PHE A 60 -15.92 3.22 8.13
N PRO A 61 -16.02 3.17 9.47
CA PRO A 61 -16.29 1.93 10.22
C PRO A 61 -17.67 1.32 9.93
N GLU A 62 -18.62 2.11 9.45
CA GLU A 62 -19.98 1.70 9.11
C GLU A 62 -20.10 1.07 7.72
N ILE A 63 -19.05 1.14 6.89
CA ILE A 63 -19.06 0.63 5.52
C ILE A 63 -18.44 -0.77 5.46
N PRO A 64 -19.24 -1.82 5.19
CA PRO A 64 -18.72 -3.17 5.04
C PRO A 64 -17.66 -3.24 3.94
N GLN A 65 -16.49 -3.77 4.27
CA GLN A 65 -15.41 -4.01 3.34
C GLN A 65 -15.48 -5.45 2.82
N ILE A 66 -15.31 -5.66 1.52
CA ILE A 66 -15.17 -7.00 0.93
C ILE A 66 -13.83 -7.13 0.23
N SER A 67 -13.28 -8.34 0.21
CA SER A 67 -12.03 -8.61 -0.50
C SER A 67 -12.26 -8.75 -2.02
N THR A 68 -11.18 -8.58 -2.77
CA THR A 68 -11.08 -8.89 -4.20
C THR A 68 -11.48 -10.33 -4.51
N ALA A 69 -11.05 -11.28 -3.68
CA ALA A 69 -11.42 -12.70 -3.80
C ALA A 69 -12.93 -12.92 -3.62
N GLN A 70 -13.54 -12.25 -2.62
CA GLN A 70 -14.98 -12.36 -2.37
C GLN A 70 -15.81 -11.76 -3.52
N LEU A 71 -15.41 -10.60 -4.03
CA LEU A 71 -16.05 -10.01 -5.22
C LEU A 71 -15.94 -10.96 -6.42
N ALA A 72 -14.75 -11.51 -6.68
CA ALA A 72 -14.54 -12.45 -7.79
C ALA A 72 -15.42 -13.71 -7.65
N GLN A 73 -15.56 -14.24 -6.43
CA GLN A 73 -16.46 -15.36 -6.15
C GLN A 73 -17.91 -15.01 -6.46
N TRP A 74 -18.40 -13.84 -6.03
CA TRP A 74 -19.78 -13.41 -6.31
C TRP A 74 -20.01 -13.21 -7.81
N MET A 75 -19.06 -12.60 -8.52
CA MET A 75 -19.15 -12.40 -9.97
C MET A 75 -19.12 -13.71 -10.75
N ALA A 76 -18.36 -14.70 -10.30
CA ALA A 76 -18.29 -16.02 -10.95
C ALA A 76 -19.54 -16.87 -10.69
N ALA A 77 -20.11 -16.79 -9.48
CA ALA A 77 -21.27 -17.57 -9.11
C ALA A 77 -22.57 -17.05 -9.72
N ALA A 78 -22.79 -15.73 -9.69
CA ALA A 78 -24.03 -15.09 -10.13
C ALA A 78 -23.79 -13.59 -10.41
N PRO A 79 -23.22 -13.22 -11.57
CA PRO A 79 -22.81 -11.85 -11.86
C PRO A 79 -23.96 -10.84 -11.77
N GLU A 80 -25.19 -11.25 -12.09
CA GLU A 80 -26.40 -10.44 -12.01
C GLU A 80 -26.80 -10.09 -10.56
N THR A 81 -26.19 -10.70 -9.55
CA THR A 81 -26.43 -10.39 -8.13
C THR A 81 -25.53 -9.28 -7.59
N VAL A 82 -24.62 -8.75 -8.42
CA VAL A 82 -23.69 -7.68 -8.05
C VAL A 82 -23.93 -6.46 -8.95
N LEU A 83 -24.22 -5.32 -8.33
CA LEU A 83 -24.13 -4.01 -8.98
C LEU A 83 -22.76 -3.41 -8.65
N LEU A 84 -21.83 -3.51 -9.60
CA LEU A 84 -20.46 -3.02 -9.43
C LEU A 84 -20.33 -1.59 -9.98
N LEU A 85 -19.92 -0.64 -9.12
CA LEU A 85 -19.82 0.78 -9.45
C LEU A 85 -18.38 1.27 -9.34
N ASP A 86 -17.86 1.85 -10.42
CA ASP A 86 -16.57 2.52 -10.44
C ASP A 86 -16.77 4.02 -10.19
N VAL A 87 -16.26 4.53 -9.07
CA VAL A 87 -16.40 5.95 -8.70
C VAL A 87 -15.20 6.81 -9.10
N ARG A 88 -14.26 6.25 -9.87
CA ARG A 88 -13.11 7.01 -10.39
C ARG A 88 -13.55 8.00 -11.46
N ARG A 89 -12.64 8.89 -11.84
CA ARG A 89 -12.89 9.84 -12.93
C ARG A 89 -13.05 9.12 -14.27
N PRO A 90 -13.79 9.69 -15.24
CA PRO A 90 -13.98 9.06 -16.55
C PRO A 90 -12.68 8.66 -17.24
N GLU A 91 -11.61 9.46 -17.11
CA GLU A 91 -10.31 9.19 -17.74
C GLU A 91 -9.62 7.98 -17.10
N GLU A 92 -9.88 7.70 -15.82
CA GLU A 92 -9.39 6.50 -15.13
C GLU A 92 -10.14 5.24 -15.57
N PHE A 93 -11.45 5.36 -15.83
CA PHE A 93 -12.32 4.26 -16.26
C PHE A 93 -12.04 3.82 -17.70
N VAL A 94 -11.80 4.78 -18.60
CA VAL A 94 -11.50 4.53 -20.02
C VAL A 94 -10.20 3.74 -20.19
N VAL A 95 -9.22 3.96 -19.33
CA VAL A 95 -7.94 3.22 -19.35
C VAL A 95 -8.18 1.74 -19.08
N SER A 96 -8.97 1.46 -18.04
CA SER A 96 -9.36 0.11 -17.65
C SER A 96 -10.38 0.17 -16.53
N HIS A 97 -11.24 -0.83 -16.42
CA HIS A 97 -12.14 -1.05 -15.31
C HIS A 97 -12.35 -2.56 -15.08
N ILE A 98 -12.91 -2.92 -13.93
CA ILE A 98 -13.30 -4.31 -13.63
C ILE A 98 -14.46 -4.70 -14.56
N PRO A 99 -14.44 -5.88 -15.21
CA PRO A 99 -15.51 -6.30 -16.11
C PRO A 99 -16.89 -6.25 -15.45
N GLY A 100 -17.87 -5.69 -16.18
CA GLY A 100 -19.24 -5.52 -15.67
C GLY A 100 -19.43 -4.31 -14.74
N ALA A 101 -18.39 -3.52 -14.46
CA ALA A 101 -18.53 -2.28 -13.70
C ALA A 101 -19.26 -1.20 -14.49
N HIS A 102 -20.09 -0.40 -13.79
CA HIS A 102 -20.70 0.80 -14.33
C HIS A 102 -20.00 2.07 -13.83
N PRO A 103 -19.75 3.07 -14.69
CA PRO A 103 -19.16 4.33 -14.27
C PRO A 103 -20.16 5.16 -13.44
N ALA A 104 -19.72 5.57 -12.26
CA ALA A 104 -20.47 6.36 -11.29
C ALA A 104 -19.57 7.42 -10.60
N PRO A 105 -18.95 8.35 -11.37
CA PRO A 105 -17.98 9.32 -10.83
C PRO A 105 -18.61 10.33 -9.85
N THR A 106 -19.94 10.48 -9.87
CA THR A 106 -20.69 11.40 -9.01
C THR A 106 -21.76 10.65 -8.23
N LEU A 107 -22.19 11.25 -7.12
CA LEU A 107 -23.27 10.71 -6.30
C LEU A 107 -24.58 10.58 -7.09
N GLU A 108 -24.88 11.55 -7.95
CA GLU A 108 -26.05 11.48 -8.82
C GLU A 108 -25.98 10.28 -9.78
N ALA A 109 -24.83 10.05 -10.40
CA ALA A 109 -24.62 8.88 -11.26
C ALA A 109 -24.77 7.57 -10.48
N ALA A 110 -24.20 7.48 -9.28
CA ALA A 110 -24.37 6.33 -8.40
C ALA A 110 -25.85 6.08 -8.05
N LEU A 111 -26.59 7.13 -7.68
CA LEU A 111 -28.03 7.04 -7.39
C LEU A 111 -28.84 6.56 -8.58
N ARG A 112 -28.53 6.99 -9.81
CA ARG A 112 -29.20 6.49 -11.02
C ARG A 112 -28.99 5.00 -11.25
N TRP A 113 -27.83 4.45 -10.90
CA TRP A 113 -27.59 3.00 -10.96
C TRP A 113 -28.31 2.26 -9.84
N VAL A 114 -28.23 2.77 -8.61
CA VAL A 114 -28.89 2.18 -7.45
C VAL A 114 -30.42 2.15 -7.62
N ALA A 115 -31.02 3.20 -8.18
CA ALA A 115 -32.46 3.26 -8.43
C ALA A 115 -32.95 2.18 -9.40
N ARG A 116 -32.07 1.70 -10.29
CA ARG A 116 -32.36 0.63 -11.27
C ARG A 116 -31.90 -0.75 -10.80
N ARG A 117 -31.39 -0.87 -9.57
CA ARG A 117 -30.88 -2.14 -9.04
C ARG A 117 -32.00 -3.17 -8.95
N ARG A 118 -31.69 -4.42 -9.28
CA ARG A 118 -32.62 -5.53 -9.10
C ARG A 118 -32.72 -5.86 -7.60
N LYS A 119 -33.89 -6.35 -7.19
CA LYS A 119 -34.09 -6.81 -5.80
C LYS A 119 -33.06 -7.89 -5.47
N GLY A 120 -32.39 -7.76 -4.34
CA GLY A 120 -31.34 -8.69 -3.90
C GLY A 120 -29.94 -8.44 -4.46
N GLN A 121 -29.75 -7.46 -5.35
CA GLN A 121 -28.40 -7.07 -5.78
C GLN A 121 -27.61 -6.41 -4.64
N ARG A 122 -26.37 -6.88 -4.45
CA ARG A 122 -25.37 -6.23 -3.60
C ARG A 122 -24.74 -5.09 -4.38
N ILE A 123 -24.59 -3.93 -3.76
CA ILE A 123 -23.91 -2.79 -4.36
C ILE A 123 -22.46 -2.82 -3.91
N VAL A 124 -21.52 -2.89 -4.86
CA VAL A 124 -20.09 -2.86 -4.58
C VAL A 124 -19.50 -1.63 -5.25
N LEU A 125 -18.90 -0.74 -4.47
CA LEU A 125 -18.20 0.44 -4.97
C LEU A 125 -16.70 0.20 -4.91
N TYR A 126 -15.98 0.69 -5.91
CA TYR A 126 -14.52 0.69 -5.91
C TYR A 126 -13.96 1.97 -6.52
N CYS A 127 -12.73 2.29 -6.14
CA CYS A 127 -11.96 3.36 -6.76
C CYS A 127 -10.53 2.89 -7.09
N SER A 128 -9.50 3.71 -6.84
CA SER A 128 -8.10 3.27 -6.96
C SER A 128 -7.73 2.30 -5.84
N VAL A 129 -7.92 2.72 -4.58
CA VAL A 129 -7.44 2.03 -3.37
C VAL A 129 -8.51 1.78 -2.30
N GLY A 130 -9.69 2.40 -2.42
CA GLY A 130 -10.83 2.22 -1.51
C GLY A 130 -11.34 3.47 -0.82
N PHE A 131 -10.57 4.57 -0.76
CA PHE A 131 -10.98 5.75 0.01
C PHE A 131 -12.16 6.53 -0.60
N ARG A 132 -12.09 6.85 -1.90
CA ARG A 132 -13.17 7.59 -2.60
C ARG A 132 -14.48 6.78 -2.64
N SER A 133 -14.37 5.47 -2.82
CA SER A 133 -15.51 4.57 -2.85
C SER A 133 -16.14 4.37 -1.47
N SER A 134 -15.37 4.29 -0.38
CA SER A 134 -15.93 4.31 0.98
C SER A 134 -16.65 5.63 1.29
N LYS A 135 -16.10 6.78 0.86
CA LYS A 135 -16.79 8.08 0.99
C LYS A 135 -18.13 8.10 0.22
N MET A 136 -18.15 7.62 -1.01
CA MET A 136 -19.39 7.51 -1.79
C MET A 136 -20.38 6.53 -1.14
N ALA A 137 -19.91 5.38 -0.67
CA ALA A 137 -20.71 4.39 0.03
C ALA A 137 -21.39 4.98 1.27
N LYS A 138 -20.66 5.79 2.06
CA LYS A 138 -21.21 6.55 3.18
C LYS A 138 -22.31 7.53 2.74
N GLN A 139 -22.10 8.29 1.67
CA GLN A 139 -23.11 9.21 1.15
C GLN A 139 -24.39 8.51 0.67
N LEU A 140 -24.28 7.30 0.13
CA LEU A 140 -25.41 6.47 -0.26
C LEU A 140 -26.10 5.85 0.97
N LEU A 141 -25.34 5.38 1.96
CA LEU A 141 -25.86 4.85 3.21
C LEU A 141 -26.68 5.92 3.96
N ASP A 142 -26.17 7.16 4.02
CA ASP A 142 -26.86 8.32 4.62
C ASP A 142 -28.19 8.66 3.91
N ARG A 143 -28.39 8.17 2.69
CA ARG A 143 -29.65 8.28 1.93
C ARG A 143 -30.57 7.07 2.10
N GLY A 144 -30.28 6.20 3.07
CA GLY A 144 -31.07 5.00 3.37
C GLY A 144 -30.84 3.84 2.42
N ILE A 145 -29.80 3.88 1.58
CA ILE A 145 -29.49 2.78 0.66
C ILE A 145 -28.75 1.69 1.44
N SER A 146 -29.32 0.48 1.43
CA SER A 146 -28.77 -0.70 2.10
C SER A 146 -28.03 -1.64 1.15
N GLY A 147 -27.31 -2.62 1.69
CA GLY A 147 -26.60 -3.64 0.89
C GLY A 147 -25.39 -3.08 0.14
N ILE A 148 -24.74 -2.08 0.71
CA ILE A 148 -23.58 -1.39 0.14
C ILE A 148 -22.30 -1.98 0.73
N HIS A 149 -21.32 -2.22 -0.14
CA HIS A 149 -20.00 -2.68 0.21
C HIS A 149 -18.94 -1.81 -0.49
N ASN A 150 -17.80 -1.61 0.16
CA ASN A 150 -16.60 -1.09 -0.49
C ASN A 150 -15.67 -2.25 -0.85
N LEU A 151 -15.11 -2.23 -2.06
CA LEU A 151 -14.06 -3.16 -2.47
C LEU A 151 -12.74 -2.73 -1.85
N GLU A 152 -12.27 -3.52 -0.88
CA GLU A 152 -11.01 -3.27 -0.20
C GLU A 152 -9.83 -3.38 -1.18
N GLY A 153 -8.93 -2.40 -1.16
CA GLY A 153 -7.82 -2.29 -2.12
C GLY A 153 -8.24 -1.90 -3.53
N SER A 154 -9.54 -1.98 -3.84
CA SER A 154 -10.18 -1.57 -5.10
C SER A 154 -9.44 -2.06 -6.35
N ILE A 155 -9.38 -1.27 -7.43
CA ILE A 155 -8.83 -1.74 -8.71
C ILE A 155 -7.32 -1.98 -8.64
N PHE A 156 -6.57 -1.32 -7.74
CA PHE A 156 -5.12 -1.53 -7.64
C PHE A 156 -4.82 -2.91 -7.07
N ALA A 157 -5.46 -3.31 -5.96
CA ALA A 157 -5.30 -4.67 -5.44
C ALA A 157 -5.81 -5.72 -6.44
N TRP A 158 -6.95 -5.46 -7.08
CA TRP A 158 -7.50 -6.32 -8.13
C TRP A 158 -6.50 -6.57 -9.27
N ALA A 159 -5.86 -5.51 -9.76
CA ALA A 159 -4.89 -5.58 -10.84
C ALA A 159 -3.57 -6.25 -10.40
N ASN A 160 -3.07 -5.93 -9.20
CA ASN A 160 -1.86 -6.55 -8.64
C ASN A 160 -2.02 -8.07 -8.45
N GLU A 161 -3.25 -8.54 -8.22
CA GLU A 161 -3.59 -9.97 -8.16
C GLU A 161 -3.74 -10.62 -9.55
N GLY A 162 -3.50 -9.89 -10.63
CA GLY A 162 -3.57 -10.40 -12.01
C GLY A 162 -4.99 -10.69 -12.48
N ARG A 163 -6.02 -10.10 -11.84
CA ARG A 163 -7.42 -10.35 -12.20
C ARG A 163 -7.81 -9.60 -13.47
N PRO A 164 -8.85 -10.08 -14.21
CA PRO A 164 -9.24 -9.49 -15.48
C PRO A 164 -9.62 -8.02 -15.38
N LEU A 165 -9.15 -7.22 -16.35
CA LEU A 165 -9.53 -5.83 -16.59
C LEU A 165 -9.94 -5.66 -18.05
N THR A 166 -10.74 -4.64 -18.34
CA THR A 166 -11.19 -4.29 -19.70
C THR A 166 -11.19 -2.79 -19.91
N ASP A 167 -10.97 -2.32 -21.13
CA ASP A 167 -11.20 -0.92 -21.55
C ASP A 167 -12.63 -0.69 -22.07
N GLY A 168 -13.47 -1.74 -22.03
CA GLY A 168 -14.83 -1.77 -22.57
C GLY A 168 -14.93 -2.45 -23.95
N VAL A 169 -13.80 -2.65 -24.63
CA VAL A 169 -13.72 -3.33 -25.94
C VAL A 169 -12.92 -4.63 -25.83
N LYS A 170 -11.80 -4.61 -25.09
CA LYS A 170 -10.87 -5.74 -25.00
C LYS A 170 -10.29 -5.91 -23.59
N PRO A 171 -9.78 -7.12 -23.27
CA PRO A 171 -8.97 -7.31 -22.08
C PRO A 171 -7.73 -6.43 -22.09
N VAL A 172 -7.41 -5.83 -20.95
CA VAL A 172 -6.20 -5.01 -20.72
C VAL A 172 -5.53 -5.40 -19.42
N GLN A 173 -4.30 -4.93 -19.20
CA GLN A 173 -3.55 -5.14 -17.94
C GLN A 173 -3.10 -3.83 -17.29
N ARG A 174 -3.37 -2.70 -17.94
CA ARG A 174 -2.88 -1.38 -17.51
C ARG A 174 -3.98 -0.67 -16.73
N VAL A 175 -3.63 0.03 -15.67
CA VAL A 175 -4.56 0.85 -14.88
C VAL A 175 -3.95 2.23 -14.62
N HIS A 176 -4.80 3.25 -14.61
CA HIS A 176 -4.40 4.62 -14.31
C HIS A 176 -3.89 4.71 -12.86
N PRO A 177 -2.64 5.18 -12.62
CA PRO A 177 -2.04 5.20 -11.27
C PRO A 177 -2.60 6.29 -10.35
N PHE A 178 -3.60 7.06 -10.80
CA PHE A 178 -4.09 8.31 -10.21
C PHE A 178 -3.02 9.42 -10.10
N ASP A 179 -2.05 9.26 -9.20
CA ASP A 179 -0.88 10.13 -9.00
C ASP A 179 0.35 9.32 -8.53
N GLU A 180 1.50 9.96 -8.33
CA GLU A 180 2.74 9.29 -7.89
C GLU A 180 2.66 8.69 -6.49
N ARG A 181 1.84 9.28 -5.61
CA ARG A 181 1.75 8.87 -4.21
C ARG A 181 0.95 7.58 -4.10
N TRP A 182 -0.26 7.59 -4.65
CA TRP A 182 -1.13 6.42 -4.63
C TRP A 182 -0.67 5.35 -5.60
N GLY A 183 -0.02 5.73 -6.70
CA GLY A 183 0.55 4.80 -7.66
C GLY A 183 1.55 3.81 -7.04
N ARG A 184 2.21 4.14 -5.92
CA ARG A 184 3.14 3.22 -5.22
C ARG A 184 2.49 1.91 -4.77
N LEU A 185 1.17 1.92 -4.60
CA LEU A 185 0.37 0.74 -4.24
C LEU A 185 0.05 -0.14 -5.45
N LEU A 186 0.22 0.37 -6.66
CA LEU A 186 0.02 -0.35 -7.92
C LEU A 186 1.36 -0.83 -8.46
N ASP A 187 1.45 -2.09 -8.89
CA ASP A 187 2.64 -2.62 -9.55
C ASP A 187 3.04 -1.70 -10.73
N PRO A 188 4.27 -1.14 -10.73
CA PRO A 188 4.73 -0.21 -11.78
C PRO A 188 4.56 -0.72 -13.21
N ARG A 189 4.59 -2.05 -13.42
CA ARG A 189 4.39 -2.68 -14.74
C ARG A 189 2.96 -2.48 -15.24
N LEU A 190 2.00 -2.25 -14.35
CA LEU A 190 0.58 -2.05 -14.65
C LEU A 190 0.21 -0.57 -14.82
N TRP A 191 1.11 0.39 -14.59
CA TRP A 191 0.78 1.82 -14.66
C TRP A 191 0.54 2.29 -16.08
N ALA A 192 -0.67 2.67 -16.47
CA ALA A 192 -0.95 3.08 -17.85
C ALA A 192 0.00 4.18 -18.41
N TRP A 193 0.43 5.13 -17.58
CA TRP A 193 1.51 6.07 -17.86
C TRP A 193 2.27 6.43 -16.58
N HIS A 194 3.49 6.94 -16.74
CA HIS A 194 4.22 7.61 -15.66
C HIS A 194 3.96 9.12 -15.71
N PRO A 195 3.69 9.80 -14.60
CA PRO A 195 3.49 11.25 -14.55
C PRO A 195 4.69 12.06 -15.09
N GLU A 196 5.90 11.49 -15.06
CA GLU A 196 7.10 12.08 -15.69
C GLU A 196 7.19 11.90 -17.21
N SER A 197 6.32 11.09 -17.82
CA SER A 197 6.35 10.89 -19.28
C SER A 197 5.82 12.14 -20.02
N PRO A 198 6.37 12.50 -21.20
CA PRO A 198 5.98 13.71 -21.95
C PRO A 198 4.49 13.81 -22.29
N GLN A 199 3.78 12.68 -22.27
CA GLN A 199 2.35 12.57 -22.50
C GLN A 199 1.52 13.01 -21.27
N GLY A 200 2.10 12.98 -20.07
CA GLY A 200 1.47 13.33 -18.80
C GLY A 200 1.54 14.81 -18.42
N THR A 201 2.29 15.65 -19.14
CA THR A 201 2.58 17.04 -18.73
C THR A 201 1.73 18.12 -19.40
N ARG A 202 0.99 17.79 -20.47
CA ARG A 202 0.22 18.79 -21.27
C ARG A 202 -1.30 18.66 -21.16
N ALA A 203 -1.85 17.46 -20.97
CA ALA A 203 -3.30 17.24 -20.86
C ALA A 203 -3.85 17.38 -19.42
N SER A 204 -3.03 17.11 -18.42
CA SER A 204 -3.39 17.06 -16.99
C SER A 204 -3.46 18.44 -16.32
N ARG A 205 -2.57 19.38 -16.68
CA ARG A 205 -2.53 20.73 -16.09
C ARG A 205 -3.79 21.55 -16.34
N LYS A 206 -4.49 21.32 -17.46
CA LYS A 206 -5.70 22.08 -17.81
C LYS A 206 -6.97 21.60 -17.09
N ALA A 207 -6.91 20.46 -16.38
CA ALA A 207 -8.05 19.87 -15.66
C ALA A 207 -7.89 19.90 -14.12
N GLN A 208 -6.81 20.51 -13.63
CA GLN A 208 -6.45 20.55 -12.20
C GLN A 208 -6.58 21.94 -11.55
N GLU A 209 -7.07 22.95 -12.27
CA GLU A 209 -7.45 24.23 -11.65
C GLU A 209 -8.87 24.12 -11.06
N PRO A 210 -9.04 24.13 -9.72
CA PRO A 210 -10.35 24.37 -9.14
C PRO A 210 -10.76 25.81 -9.46
N SER A 211 -11.92 26.00 -10.07
CA SER A 211 -12.60 27.29 -10.07
C SER A 211 -12.83 27.69 -8.61
N LEU A 212 -12.21 28.81 -8.20
CA LEU A 212 -12.48 29.49 -6.93
C LEU A 212 -13.94 29.94 -6.87
#